data_AF-A0A9E2JZQ5-F1
#
_entry.id   AF-A0A9E2JZQ5-F1
#
_cell.length_a   1.000
_cell.length_b   1.000
_cell.length_c   1.000
_cell.angle_alpha   90.00
_cell.angle_beta   90.00
_cell.angle_gamma   90.00
#
_symmetry.space_group_name_H-M   'P 1'
#
loop_
_entity.id
_entity.type
_entity.pdbx_description
1 polymer ?
#
loop_
_entity_poly.entity_id
_entity_poly.type
_entity_poly.pdbx_seq_one_letter_code
_entity_poly.pdbx_strand_id
1 'polypeptide(L)'
;MPKITIDEQEYEIDDLSNEAKASLEMLIATDQKIRELQRDMAIAQTARVAYARAAQEALPQKDDAVKSVKNDSAPSKQEALQA
;
A
#
# COMPACT_ATOMS: atom_id res chain seq x y z
N MET A 1 -7.94 5.84 45.36
CA MET A 1 -6.63 5.69 44.72
C MET A 1 -6.88 5.28 43.28
N PRO A 2 -6.08 5.75 42.30
CA PRO A 2 -6.27 5.37 40.91
C PRO A 2 -5.86 3.90 40.72
N LYS A 3 -6.66 3.14 39.98
CA LYS A 3 -6.45 1.71 39.73
C LYS A 3 -6.13 1.44 38.27
N ILE A 4 -5.34 0.42 38.00
CA ILE A 4 -5.10 -0.10 36.65
C ILE A 4 -5.42 -1.59 36.61
N THR A 5 -5.87 -2.05 35.44
CA THR A 5 -6.07 -3.47 35.18
C THR A 5 -4.96 -3.94 34.24
N ILE A 6 -4.19 -4.93 34.66
CA ILE A 6 -3.17 -5.61 33.86
C ILE A 6 -3.51 -7.10 33.90
N ASP A 7 -3.61 -7.75 32.73
CA ASP A 7 -3.92 -9.18 32.60
C ASP A 7 -5.16 -9.62 33.42
N GLU A 8 -6.24 -8.83 33.34
CA GLU A 8 -7.51 -9.05 34.06
C GLU A 8 -7.44 -8.90 35.59
N GLN A 9 -6.28 -8.55 36.14
CA GLN A 9 -6.09 -8.29 37.56
C GLN A 9 -6.04 -6.78 37.85
N GLU A 10 -6.77 -6.36 38.89
CA GLU A 10 -6.80 -4.96 39.33
C GLU A 10 -5.66 -4.67 40.33
N TYR A 11 -4.95 -3.57 40.10
CA TYR A 11 -3.86 -3.08 40.94
C TYR A 11 -4.11 -1.61 41.31
N GLU A 12 -3.89 -1.27 42.58
CA GLU A 12 -3.79 0.13 42.99
C GLU A 12 -2.45 0.69 42.51
N ILE A 13 -2.48 1.84 41.81
CA ILE A 13 -1.23 2.44 41.30
C ILE A 13 -0.29 2.80 42.45
N ASP A 14 -0.84 3.19 43.60
CA ASP A 14 -0.06 3.59 44.76
C ASP A 14 0.72 2.41 45.38
N ASP A 15 0.27 1.17 45.17
CA ASP A 15 0.91 -0.06 45.64
C ASP A 15 2.03 -0.56 44.70
N LEU A 16 2.16 0.01 43.49
CA LEU A 16 3.20 -0.38 42.54
C LEU A 16 4.55 0.21 42.93
N SER A 17 5.61 -0.59 42.74
CA SER A 17 6.98 -0.10 42.87
C SER A 17 7.31 0.96 41.82
N ASN A 18 8.35 1.77 42.07
CA ASN A 18 8.79 2.78 41.11
C ASN A 18 9.24 2.14 39.78
N GLU A 19 9.86 0.97 39.84
CA GLU A 19 10.30 0.19 38.69
C GLU A 19 9.10 -0.32 37.87
N ALA A 20 8.03 -0.77 38.53
CA ALA A 20 6.81 -1.21 37.88
C ALA A 20 6.12 -0.05 37.15
N LYS A 21 6.05 1.13 37.78
CA LYS A 21 5.51 2.35 37.17
C LYS A 21 6.29 2.78 35.93
N ALA A 22 7.62 2.81 36.02
CA ALA A 22 8.48 3.14 34.88
C ALA A 22 8.32 2.15 33.72
N SER A 23 8.20 0.85 34.03
CA SER A 23 7.98 -0.19 33.01
C SER A 23 6.62 -0.02 32.30
N LEU A 24 5.57 0.31 33.06
CA LEU A 24 4.24 0.58 32.52
C LEU A 24 4.23 1.81 31.60
N GLU A 25 4.91 2.88 31.99
CA GLU A 25 5.04 4.08 31.13
C GLU A 25 5.73 3.74 29.80
N MET A 26 6.82 2.97 29.85
CA MET A 26 7.52 2.53 28.64
C MET A 26 6.67 1.60 27.78
N LEU A 27 5.88 0.70 28.39
CA LEU A 27 4.95 -0.15 27.67
C LEU A 27 3.91 0.67 26.91
N ILE A 28 3.26 1.63 27.59
CA ILE A 28 2.25 2.51 26.98
C ILE A 28 2.86 3.32 25.82
N ALA A 29 4.06 3.86 26.00
CA ALA A 29 4.77 4.59 24.95
C ALA A 29 5.09 3.69 23.74
N THR A 30 5.51 2.46 24.00
CA THR A 30 5.80 1.46 22.95
C THR A 30 4.53 1.08 22.20
N ASP A 31 3.41 0.87 22.88
CA ASP A 31 2.13 0.55 22.25
C ASP A 31 1.61 1.69 21.37
N GLN A 32 1.76 2.94 21.84
CA GLN A 32 1.47 4.10 21.02
C GLN A 32 2.32 4.09 19.74
N LYS A 33 3.62 3.79 19.87
CA LYS A 33 4.50 3.75 18.72
C LYS A 33 4.15 2.64 17.72
N ILE A 34 3.77 1.47 18.21
CA ILE A 34 3.30 0.36 17.38
C ILE A 34 2.06 0.78 16.58
N ARG A 35 1.09 1.45 17.22
CA ARG A 35 -0.11 1.94 16.53
C ARG A 35 0.21 2.95 15.43
N GLU A 36 1.14 3.88 15.67
CA GLU A 36 1.62 4.81 14.63
C GLU A 36 2.22 4.08 13.44
N LEU A 37 3.12 3.13 13.68
CA LEU A 37 3.79 2.37 12.63
C LEU A 37 2.80 1.55 11.81
N GLN A 38 1.78 0.96 12.46
CA GLN A 38 0.71 0.25 11.77
C GLN A 38 -0.11 1.18 10.87
N ARG A 39 -0.39 2.41 11.32
CA ARG A 39 -1.07 3.43 10.49
C ARG A 39 -0.24 3.76 9.25
N ASP A 40 1.04 4.05 9.43
CA ASP A 40 1.93 4.43 8.33
C ASP A 40 2.13 3.27 7.35
N MET A 41 2.19 2.03 7.85
CA MET A 41 2.20 0.82 7.03
C MET A 41 0.94 0.71 6.16
N ALA A 42 -0.25 0.95 6.72
CA ALA A 42 -1.50 0.89 5.96
C ALA A 42 -1.56 1.95 4.84
N ILE A 43 -1.04 3.15 5.11
CA ILE A 43 -0.89 4.21 4.10
C ILE A 43 0.04 3.74 2.97
N ALA A 44 1.21 3.20 3.33
CA ALA A 44 2.18 2.71 2.36
C ALA A 44 1.63 1.55 1.50
N GLN A 45 0.89 0.63 2.11
CA GLN A 45 0.22 -0.47 1.41
C GLN A 45 -0.80 0.05 0.38
N THR A 46 -1.59 1.06 0.75
CA THR A 46 -2.56 1.70 -0.16
C THR A 46 -1.85 2.35 -1.34
N ALA A 47 -0.80 3.13 -1.08
CA ALA A 47 0.00 3.77 -2.12
C ALA A 47 0.65 2.74 -3.05
N ARG A 48 1.19 1.65 -2.50
CA ARG A 48 1.79 0.55 -3.29
C ARG A 48 0.79 -0.05 -4.27
N VAL A 49 -0.46 -0.30 -3.85
CA VAL A 49 -1.50 -0.83 -4.74
C VAL A 49 -1.84 0.16 -5.85
N ALA A 50 -1.97 1.45 -5.52
CA ALA A 50 -2.24 2.49 -6.51
C ALA A 50 -1.11 2.58 -7.56
N TYR A 51 0.14 2.61 -7.11
CA TYR A 51 1.29 2.67 -8.01
C TYR A 51 1.47 1.41 -8.85
N ALA A 52 1.16 0.23 -8.31
CA ALA A 52 1.18 -1.01 -9.08
C ALA A 52 0.18 -0.98 -10.25
N ARG A 53 -1.04 -0.47 -10.02
CA ARG A 53 -2.06 -0.30 -11.06
C ARG A 53 -1.62 0.71 -12.12
N ALA A 54 -1.19 1.89 -11.69
CA ALA A 54 -0.69 2.92 -12.60
C ALA A 54 0.49 2.43 -13.45
N ALA A 55 1.40 1.66 -12.86
CA ALA A 55 2.49 1.05 -13.58
C ALA A 55 1.98 0.05 -14.64
N GLN A 56 1.04 -0.83 -14.29
CA GLN A 56 0.45 -1.78 -15.24
C GLN A 56 -0.23 -1.10 -16.42
N GLU A 57 -0.93 0.01 -16.18
CA GLU A 57 -1.58 0.83 -17.23
C GLU A 57 -0.57 1.54 -18.14
N ALA A 58 0.60 1.91 -17.59
CA ALA A 58 1.66 2.57 -18.34
C ALA A 58 2.58 1.58 -19.09
N LEU A 59 2.51 0.28 -18.81
CA LEU A 59 3.32 -0.72 -19.51
C LEU A 59 2.77 -0.95 -20.92
N PRO A 60 3.64 -1.11 -21.94
CA PRO A 60 3.20 -1.47 -23.28
C PRO A 60 2.50 -2.84 -23.26
N GLN A 61 1.33 -2.93 -23.90
CA GLN A 61 0.64 -4.21 -24.03
C GLN A 61 1.48 -5.15 -24.92
N LYS A 62 1.61 -6.41 -24.51
CA LYS A 62 2.37 -7.43 -25.24
C LYS A 62 1.86 -7.67 -26.68
N ASP A 63 0.67 -7.16 -27.02
CA ASP A 63 0.04 -7.36 -28.32
C ASP A 63 0.34 -6.26 -29.36
N ASP A 64 0.96 -5.14 -28.96
CA ASP A 64 1.30 -4.04 -29.87
C ASP A 64 2.65 -4.22 -30.60
N ALA A 65 3.46 -5.22 -30.20
CA ALA A 65 4.74 -5.51 -30.85
C ALA A 65 4.62 -6.27 -32.19
N VAL A 66 3.41 -6.68 -32.62
CA VAL A 66 3.21 -7.52 -33.82
C VAL A 66 2.45 -6.80 -34.96
N LYS A 67 1.86 -5.61 -34.75
CA LYS A 67 0.97 -4.98 -35.75
C LYS A 67 1.59 -3.86 -36.61
N SER A 68 2.84 -3.46 -36.39
CA SER A 68 3.45 -2.33 -37.13
C SER A 68 4.26 -2.71 -38.39
N VAL A 69 4.31 -3.99 -38.80
CA VAL A 69 5.00 -4.41 -40.03
C VAL A 69 4.06 -5.21 -40.92
N LYS A 70 3.23 -4.51 -41.70
CA LYS A 70 2.67 -4.89 -43.03
C LYS A 70 1.41 -4.08 -43.32
N ASN A 71 1.54 -2.84 -43.79
CA ASN A 71 0.71 -2.40 -44.92
C ASN A 71 1.23 -1.13 -45.60
N ASP A 72 2.47 -1.15 -46.11
CA ASP A 72 2.92 -0.21 -47.13
C ASP A 72 3.07 -0.97 -48.45
N SER A 73 1.96 -1.16 -49.16
CA SER A 73 1.96 -1.54 -50.58
C SER A 73 0.61 -1.21 -51.22
N ALA A 74 0.25 0.08 -51.31
CA ALA A 74 -0.38 0.59 -52.53
C ALA A 74 0.77 1.01 -53.48
N PRO A 75 0.63 1.04 -54.83
CA PRO A 75 -0.63 1.18 -55.58
C PRO A 75 -0.73 0.32 -56.86
N SER A 76 -1.93 0.18 -57.44
CA SER A 76 -2.10 0.35 -58.89
C SER A 76 -3.57 0.58 -59.23
N LYS A 77 -3.82 1.75 -59.82
CA LYS A 77 -5.02 2.09 -60.57
C LYS A 77 -5.37 0.96 -61.54
N GLN A 78 -6.56 0.40 -61.40
CA GLN A 78 -7.33 -0.02 -62.56
C GLN A 78 -8.50 0.95 -62.69
N GLU A 79 -8.21 2.04 -63.38
CA GLU A 79 -9.22 2.91 -63.95
C GLU A 79 -10.10 2.08 -64.89
N ALA A 80 -11.38 2.04 -64.52
CA ALA A 80 -12.55 1.93 -65.36
C ALA A 80 -12.28 1.77 -66.88
N LEU A 81 -12.48 0.56 -67.38
CA LEU A 81 -12.72 0.35 -68.81
C LEU A 81 -14.20 0.67 -69.08
N GLN A 82 -14.46 1.92 -69.45
CA GLN A 82 -15.61 2.31 -70.28
C GLN A 82 -15.21 2.12 -71.74
N ALA A 83 -15.84 1.18 -72.43
CA ALA A 83 -16.22 1.22 -73.85
C ALA A 83 -17.10 0.01 -74.16
#